data_AF-A0A3N2M1V6-F1
#
_entry.id   AF-A0A3N2M1V6-F1
#
_cell.length_a   1.000
_cell.length_b   1.000
_cell.length_c   1.000
_cell.angle_alpha   90.00
_cell.angle_beta   90.00
_cell.angle_gamma   90.00
#
_symmetry.space_group_name_H-M   'P 1'
#
loop_
_entity.id
_entity.type
_entity.pdbx_description
1 polymer ?
#
loop_
_entity_poly.entity_id
_entity_poly.type
_entity_poly.pdbx_seq_one_letter_code
_entity_poly.pdbx_strand_id
1 'polypeptide(L)'
;MKTFSTSEILDRLRNALNQSNDTELANFLGVKKATLSNWRSRNSLDWPLLFSFCEHIDLNWIIFGDSKAIPPTNQESLAINTNSSLVEHLDNKLKEKDKEIGSLNKEIGKLEARIEQLEKEHRDNQVFSTTNIPKVETPSPPVLQDR
;
A
#
# COMPACT_ATOMS: atom_id res chain seq x y z
N MET A 1 34.25 21.61 -18.71
CA MET A 1 34.10 20.36 -17.91
C MET A 1 33.69 20.76 -16.51
N LYS A 2 32.68 20.12 -15.91
CA LYS A 2 32.39 20.32 -14.48
C LYS A 2 33.56 19.71 -13.69
N THR A 3 34.25 20.51 -12.88
CA THR A 3 35.32 20.05 -11.99
C THR A 3 34.71 19.72 -10.64
N PHE A 4 34.92 18.49 -10.16
CA PHE A 4 34.43 18.08 -8.85
C PHE A 4 35.42 18.47 -7.76
N SER A 5 34.92 19.12 -6.71
CA SER A 5 35.70 19.42 -5.52
C SER A 5 35.39 18.38 -4.45
N THR A 6 36.43 17.67 -4.01
CA THR A 6 36.36 16.70 -2.91
C THR A 6 35.89 17.37 -1.63
N SER A 7 36.23 18.65 -1.43
CA SER A 7 35.73 19.40 -0.27
C SER A 7 34.20 19.55 -0.31
N GLU A 8 33.64 19.93 -1.46
CA GLU A 8 32.19 20.08 -1.61
C GLU A 8 31.45 18.76 -1.44
N ILE A 9 32.01 17.67 -2.00
CA ILE A 9 31.45 16.32 -1.85
C ILE A 9 31.43 15.90 -0.38
N LEU A 10 32.54 16.10 0.34
CA LEU A 10 32.64 15.76 1.76
C LEU A 10 31.73 16.64 2.63
N ASP A 11 31.55 17.91 2.28
CA ASP A 11 30.66 18.80 3.03
C ASP A 11 29.18 18.42 2.81
N ARG A 12 28.79 18.04 1.58
CA ARG A 12 27.47 17.47 1.31
C ARG A 12 27.26 16.15 2.02
N LEU A 13 28.26 15.27 2.03
CA LEU A 13 28.23 14.01 2.76
C LEU A 13 28.08 14.24 4.28
N ARG A 14 28.80 15.21 4.83
CA ARG A 14 28.69 15.61 6.24
C ARG A 14 27.26 16.02 6.58
N ASN A 15 26.67 16.87 5.74
CA ASN A 15 25.29 17.33 5.90
C ASN A 15 24.29 16.18 5.76
N ALA A 16 24.50 15.28 4.80
CA ALA A 16 23.63 14.12 4.58
C ALA A 16 23.60 13.15 5.76
N LEU A 17 24.76 12.94 6.39
CA LEU A 17 24.92 12.07 7.55
C LEU A 17 24.64 12.80 8.88
N ASN A 18 24.20 14.07 8.81
CA ASN A 18 23.88 14.92 9.95
C ASN A 18 25.02 15.01 10.98
N GLN A 19 26.26 15.03 10.49
CA GLN A 19 27.47 15.13 11.32
C GLN A 19 27.85 16.60 11.54
N SER A 20 28.26 16.95 12.75
CA SER A 20 28.55 18.35 13.09
C SER A 20 29.94 18.75 12.59
N ASN A 21 30.90 17.83 12.72
CA ASN A 21 32.31 18.13 12.57
C ASN A 21 33.02 17.09 11.69
N ASP A 22 34.11 17.50 11.04
CA ASP A 22 34.96 16.61 10.26
C ASP A 22 35.55 15.46 11.09
N THR A 23 35.76 15.65 12.39
CA THR A 23 36.21 14.58 13.28
C THR A 23 35.17 13.48 13.41
N GLU A 24 33.89 13.86 13.53
CA GLU A 24 32.78 12.91 13.62
C GLU A 24 32.58 12.19 12.30
N LEU A 25 32.61 12.93 11.19
CA LEU A 25 32.58 12.34 9.85
C LEU A 25 33.73 11.35 9.63
N ALA A 26 34.95 11.68 10.08
CA ALA A 26 36.10 10.76 9.99
C ALA A 26 35.86 9.47 10.77
N ASN A 27 35.38 9.61 12.01
CA ASN A 27 35.06 8.48 12.87
C ASN A 27 33.95 7.61 12.25
N PHE A 28 32.91 8.23 11.69
CA PHE A 28 31.80 7.55 11.02
C PHE A 28 32.29 6.76 9.79
N LEU A 29 33.17 7.36 9.00
CA LEU A 29 33.80 6.73 7.84
C LEU A 29 34.87 5.68 8.22
N GLY A 30 35.22 5.56 9.51
CA GLY A 30 36.29 4.67 9.97
C GLY A 30 37.71 5.12 9.59
N VAL A 31 37.90 6.40 9.28
CA VAL A 31 39.20 6.98 8.88
C VAL A 31 39.71 7.99 9.89
N LYS A 32 41.02 8.28 9.84
CA LYS A 32 41.61 9.34 10.67
C LYS A 32 41.22 10.72 10.11
N LYS A 33 41.04 11.71 10.99
CA LYS A 33 40.79 13.12 10.58
C LYS A 33 41.85 13.64 9.59
N ALA A 34 43.12 13.29 9.81
CA ALA A 34 44.22 13.66 8.90
C ALA A 34 44.01 13.12 7.47
N THR A 35 43.37 11.96 7.33
CA THR A 35 43.02 11.37 6.04
C THR A 35 41.98 12.22 5.31
N LEU A 36 40.92 12.65 5.99
CA LEU A 36 39.93 13.59 5.42
C LEU A 36 40.56 14.92 5.00
N SER A 37 41.45 15.48 5.83
CA SER A 37 42.18 16.70 5.46
C SER A 37 43.04 16.49 4.21
N ASN A 38 43.74 15.36 4.11
CA ASN A 38 44.57 15.02 2.95
C ASN A 38 43.72 14.83 1.68
N TRP A 39 42.54 14.21 1.78
CA TRP A 39 41.60 14.07 0.67
C TRP A 39 41.14 15.42 0.12
N ARG A 40 40.82 16.37 1.01
CA ARG A 40 40.46 17.74 0.61
C ARG A 40 41.61 18.46 -0.08
N SER A 41 42.81 18.42 0.49
CA SER A 41 43.98 19.12 -0.07
C SER A 41 44.43 18.55 -1.41
N ARG A 42 44.34 17.23 -1.60
CA ARG A 42 44.78 16.54 -2.82
C ARG A 42 43.68 16.37 -3.86
N ASN A 43 42.46 16.80 -3.54
CA ASN A 43 41.26 16.56 -4.34
C ASN A 43 41.11 15.08 -4.75
N SER A 44 41.38 14.18 -3.81
CA SER A 44 41.37 12.73 -4.02
C SER A 44 40.48 12.08 -2.98
N LEU A 45 39.44 11.38 -3.43
CA LEU A 45 38.49 10.69 -2.56
C LEU A 45 38.63 9.17 -2.71
N ASP A 46 38.45 8.45 -1.60
CA ASP A 46 38.23 7.01 -1.63
C ASP A 46 36.78 6.73 -2.06
N TRP A 47 36.58 6.52 -3.36
CA TRP A 47 35.26 6.26 -3.95
C TRP A 47 34.60 4.97 -3.45
N PRO A 48 35.31 3.82 -3.36
CA PRO A 48 34.76 2.62 -2.74
C PRO A 48 34.20 2.86 -1.34
N LEU A 49 34.95 3.59 -0.51
CA LEU A 49 34.49 3.92 0.84
C LEU A 49 33.29 4.87 0.81
N LEU A 50 33.28 5.90 -0.05
CA LEU A 50 32.10 6.77 -0.17
C LEU A 50 30.85 5.95 -0.50
N PHE A 51 30.95 5.05 -1.49
CA PHE A 51 29.82 4.23 -1.93
C PHE A 51 29.32 3.28 -0.85
N SER A 52 30.18 2.78 0.04
CA SER A 52 29.73 1.91 1.13
C SER A 52 28.83 2.63 2.16
N PHE A 53 28.89 3.95 2.25
CA PHE A 53 28.05 4.73 3.19
C PHE A 53 26.84 5.38 2.51
N CYS A 54 26.75 5.33 1.18
CA CYS A 54 25.67 5.97 0.42
C CYS A 54 24.49 5.02 0.11
N GLU A 55 24.31 3.90 0.83
CA GLU A 55 23.21 2.95 0.55
C GLU A 55 21.82 3.59 0.62
N HIS A 56 21.65 4.62 1.46
CA HIS A 56 20.39 5.36 1.62
C HIS A 56 20.48 6.83 1.16
N ILE A 57 21.54 7.21 0.46
CA ILE A 57 21.80 8.60 0.06
C ILE A 57 21.93 8.67 -1.47
N ASP A 58 21.26 9.64 -2.10
CA ASP A 58 21.40 9.86 -3.54
C ASP A 58 22.81 10.34 -3.89
N LEU A 59 23.56 9.45 -4.54
CA LEU A 59 24.91 9.70 -5.04
C LEU A 59 24.98 10.87 -6.02
N ASN A 60 23.93 11.08 -6.82
CA ASN A 60 23.90 12.18 -7.75
C ASN A 60 23.87 13.52 -7.01
N TRP A 61 23.13 13.58 -5.90
CA TRP A 61 23.12 14.76 -5.05
C TRP A 61 24.48 15.02 -4.41
N ILE A 62 25.12 13.99 -3.85
CA ILE A 62 26.43 14.09 -3.21
C ILE A 62 27.49 14.57 -4.20
N ILE A 63 27.55 13.96 -5.40
CA ILE A 63 28.61 14.20 -6.37
C ILE A 63 28.34 15.48 -7.18
N PHE A 64 27.16 15.59 -7.77
CA PHE A 64 26.86 16.68 -8.72
C PHE A 64 26.28 17.92 -8.04
N GLY A 65 25.68 17.77 -6.86
CA GLY A 65 25.02 18.89 -6.18
C GLY A 65 23.82 19.42 -6.95
N ASP A 66 23.26 18.61 -7.86
CA ASP A 66 22.09 19.01 -8.63
C ASP A 66 20.93 19.23 -7.66
N SER A 67 20.37 20.43 -7.66
CA SER A 67 19.23 20.84 -6.82
C SER A 67 17.93 20.09 -7.12
N LYS A 68 17.91 19.28 -8.19
CA LYS A 68 16.81 18.34 -8.50
C LYS A 68 16.94 17.02 -7.74
N ALA A 69 18.15 16.64 -7.33
CA ALA A 69 18.37 15.48 -6.49
C ALA A 69 18.01 15.88 -5.05
N ILE A 70 17.16 15.08 -4.43
CA ILE A 70 16.56 15.42 -3.14
C ILE A 70 17.66 15.32 -2.08
N PRO A 71 17.98 16.40 -1.34
CA PRO A 71 18.90 16.29 -0.22
C PRO A 71 18.37 15.24 0.76
N PRO A 72 19.20 14.32 1.29
CA PRO A 72 18.78 13.35 2.30
C PRO A 72 18.33 14.02 3.61
N THR A 73 18.55 15.32 3.77
CA THR A 73 17.92 16.13 4.80
C THR A 73 16.50 16.51 4.35
N ASN A 74 15.50 15.82 4.92
CA ASN A 74 14.06 16.05 4.79
C ASN A 74 13.33 15.26 3.69
N GLN A 75 13.45 13.93 3.68
CA GLN A 75 12.41 13.09 3.07
C GLN A 75 11.02 13.28 3.72
N GLU A 76 10.91 13.94 4.87
CA GLU A 76 9.61 14.35 5.41
C GLU A 76 9.07 15.64 4.77
N SER A 77 9.89 16.66 4.49
CA SER A 77 9.33 18.00 4.17
C SER A 77 8.82 18.17 2.73
N LEU A 78 9.45 17.55 1.74
CA LEU A 78 8.97 17.55 0.34
C LEU A 78 7.83 16.54 0.12
N ALA A 79 7.81 15.51 0.95
CA ALA A 79 6.70 14.57 1.02
C ALA A 79 5.45 15.25 1.58
N ILE A 80 5.52 16.19 2.53
CA ILE A 80 4.33 16.84 3.11
C ILE A 80 3.40 17.49 2.05
N ASN A 81 3.93 18.18 1.03
CA ASN A 81 3.09 18.88 0.05
C ASN A 81 2.45 17.92 -0.98
N THR A 82 3.23 16.97 -1.48
CA THR A 82 2.74 15.95 -2.44
C THR A 82 1.87 14.91 -1.75
N ASN A 83 2.22 14.51 -0.53
CA ASN A 83 1.40 13.65 0.32
C ASN A 83 0.08 14.33 0.68
N SER A 84 0.02 15.64 0.92
CA SER A 84 -1.26 16.29 1.24
C SER A 84 -2.28 16.13 0.12
N SER A 85 -1.87 16.30 -1.14
CA SER A 85 -2.76 16.12 -2.30
C SER A 85 -3.12 14.64 -2.52
N LEU A 86 -2.16 13.73 -2.34
CA LEU A 86 -2.44 12.29 -2.42
C LEU A 86 -3.34 11.80 -1.29
N VAL A 87 -3.14 12.31 -0.07
CA VAL A 87 -3.96 12.01 1.11
C VAL A 87 -5.38 12.52 0.91
N GLU A 88 -5.57 13.72 0.35
CA GLU A 88 -6.89 14.24 0.02
C GLU A 88 -7.57 13.39 -1.07
N HIS A 89 -6.84 12.98 -2.10
CA HIS A 89 -7.37 12.09 -3.14
C HIS A 89 -7.77 10.72 -2.58
N LEU A 90 -6.94 10.15 -1.69
CA LEU A 90 -7.22 8.88 -1.03
C LEU A 90 -8.43 8.98 -0.09
N ASP A 91 -8.57 10.06 0.68
CA ASP A 91 -9.71 10.30 1.57
C ASP A 91 -11.02 10.42 0.79
N ASN A 92 -11.00 11.16 -0.33
CA ASN A 92 -12.14 11.25 -1.23
C ASN A 92 -12.52 9.89 -1.83
N LYS A 93 -11.53 9.09 -2.23
CA LYS A 93 -11.74 7.74 -2.76
C LYS A 93 -12.28 6.78 -1.69
N LEU A 94 -11.84 6.92 -0.44
CA LEU A 94 -12.35 6.15 0.70
C LEU A 94 -13.83 6.46 0.93
N LYS A 95 -14.20 7.74 0.98
CA LYS A 95 -15.59 8.20 1.13
C LYS A 95 -16.50 7.72 0.01
N GLU A 96 -16.01 7.67 -1.23
CA GLU A 96 -16.76 7.13 -2.35
C GLU A 96 -17.00 5.63 -2.21
N LYS A 97 -15.96 4.87 -1.84
CA LYS A 97 -16.08 3.42 -1.58
C LYS A 97 -17.04 3.14 -0.41
N ASP A 98 -17.02 3.96 0.65
CA ASP A 98 -17.97 3.81 1.78
C ASP A 98 -19.43 4.01 1.36
N LYS A 99 -19.69 4.98 0.47
CA LYS A 99 -21.04 5.18 -0.11
C LYS A 99 -21.46 4.00 -0.99
N GLU A 100 -20.52 3.44 -1.75
CA GLU A 100 -20.76 2.26 -2.59
C GLU A 100 -21.10 1.04 -1.72
N ILE A 101 -20.32 0.79 -0.66
CA ILE A 101 -20.59 -0.26 0.34
C ILE A 101 -22.00 -0.08 0.95
N GLY A 102 -22.37 1.13 1.34
CA GLY A 102 -23.70 1.41 1.89
C GLY A 102 -24.85 1.13 0.90
N SER A 103 -24.65 1.44 -0.38
CA SER A 103 -25.64 1.19 -1.43
C SER A 103 -25.79 -0.31 -1.72
N LEU A 104 -24.67 -1.03 -1.79
CA LEU A 104 -24.66 -2.48 -1.96
C LEU A 104 -25.32 -3.20 -0.80
N ASN A 105 -25.02 -2.82 0.45
CA ASN A 105 -25.67 -3.39 1.64
C ASN A 105 -27.19 -3.20 1.63
N LYS A 106 -27.66 -2.04 1.16
CA LYS A 106 -29.10 -1.79 1.01
C LYS A 106 -29.74 -2.71 -0.03
N GLU A 107 -29.03 -2.98 -1.13
CA GLU A 107 -29.52 -3.87 -2.17
C GLU A 107 -29.52 -5.33 -1.74
N ILE A 108 -28.46 -5.77 -1.03
CA ILE A 108 -28.40 -7.08 -0.39
C ILE A 108 -29.62 -7.28 0.52
N GLY A 109 -29.95 -6.33 1.39
CA GLY A 109 -31.12 -6.44 2.27
C GLY A 109 -32.45 -6.54 1.51
N LYS A 110 -32.62 -5.86 0.37
CA LYS A 110 -33.82 -6.02 -0.48
C LYS A 110 -33.90 -7.39 -1.13
N LEU A 111 -32.77 -7.89 -1.64
CA LEU A 111 -32.67 -9.20 -2.28
C LEU A 111 -32.93 -10.32 -1.27
N GLU A 112 -32.36 -10.22 -0.06
CA GLU A 112 -32.62 -11.14 1.05
C GLU A 112 -34.11 -11.19 1.39
N ALA A 113 -34.77 -10.02 1.54
CA ALA A 113 -36.21 -9.96 1.79
C ALA A 113 -37.05 -10.57 0.66
N ARG A 114 -36.62 -10.38 -0.61
CA ARG A 114 -37.31 -10.96 -1.77
C ARG A 114 -37.17 -12.48 -1.81
N ILE A 115 -35.98 -13.00 -1.48
CA ILE A 115 -35.73 -14.44 -1.37
C ILE A 115 -36.63 -15.03 -0.29
N GLU A 116 -36.68 -14.42 0.91
CA GLU A 116 -37.54 -14.88 2.00
C GLU A 116 -39.02 -14.91 1.60
N GLN A 117 -39.50 -13.89 0.89
CA GLN A 117 -40.88 -13.85 0.40
C GLN A 117 -41.16 -14.97 -0.61
N LEU A 118 -40.27 -15.18 -1.59
CA LEU A 118 -40.41 -16.23 -2.59
C LEU A 118 -40.38 -17.62 -1.96
N GLU A 119 -39.52 -17.84 -0.96
CA GLU A 119 -39.50 -19.09 -0.20
C GLU A 119 -40.82 -19.32 0.54
N LYS A 120 -41.44 -18.27 1.09
CA LYS A 120 -42.75 -18.36 1.75
C LYS A 120 -43.86 -18.69 0.75
N GLU A 121 -43.91 -17.99 -0.39
CA GLU A 121 -44.87 -18.25 -1.46
C GLU A 121 -44.75 -19.69 -2.01
N HIS A 122 -43.52 -20.21 -2.14
CA HIS A 122 -43.28 -21.58 -2.56
C HIS A 122 -43.73 -22.61 -1.51
N ARG A 123 -43.50 -22.34 -0.21
CA ARG A 123 -44.03 -23.19 0.88
C ARG A 123 -45.55 -23.25 0.85
N ASP A 124 -46.21 -22.10 0.70
CA ASP A 124 -47.68 -22.03 0.67
C ASP A 124 -48.25 -22.80 -0.54
N ASN A 125 -47.67 -22.63 -1.74
CA ASN A 125 -48.09 -23.35 -2.95
C ASN A 125 -47.87 -24.88 -2.89
N GLN A 126 -46.83 -25.36 -2.19
CA GLN A 126 -46.65 -26.80 -1.98
C GLN A 126 -47.75 -27.39 -1.08
N VAL A 127 -48.16 -26.67 -0.02
CA VAL A 127 -49.24 -27.12 0.88
C VAL A 127 -50.60 -27.17 0.15
N PHE A 128 -50.87 -26.27 -0.78
CA PHE A 128 -52.10 -26.32 -1.58
C PHE A 128 -52.13 -27.50 -2.58
N SER A 129 -50.97 -27.91 -3.12
CA SER A 129 -50.88 -29.00 -4.10
C SER A 129 -51.08 -30.39 -3.48
N THR A 130 -50.73 -30.59 -2.21
CA THR A 130 -50.87 -31.90 -1.52
C THR A 130 -52.25 -32.15 -0.94
N THR A 131 -53.08 -31.11 -0.80
CA THR A 131 -54.32 -31.19 -0.01
C THR A 131 -55.58 -31.37 -0.86
N ASN A 132 -55.46 -31.43 -2.19
CA ASN A 132 -56.61 -31.41 -3.11
C ASN A 132 -56.71 -32.60 -4.09
N ILE A 133 -56.15 -33.76 -3.76
CA ILE A 133 -56.50 -35.01 -4.47
C ILE A 133 -57.66 -35.66 -3.71
N PRO A 134 -58.90 -35.66 -4.23
CA PRO A 134 -59.98 -36.45 -3.64
C PRO A 134 -59.57 -37.92 -3.75
N LYS A 135 -59.56 -38.61 -2.61
CA LYS A 135 -59.36 -40.05 -2.56
C LYS A 135 -60.52 -40.70 -3.30
N VAL A 136 -60.32 -41.09 -4.55
CA VAL A 136 -61.28 -41.91 -5.29
C VAL A 136 -61.25 -43.29 -4.63
N GLU A 137 -62.23 -43.54 -3.77
CA GLU A 137 -62.54 -44.91 -3.31
C GLU A 137 -62.93 -45.72 -4.55
N THR A 138 -61.98 -46.51 -5.03
CA THR A 138 -62.26 -47.55 -6.02
C THR A 138 -62.91 -48.72 -5.28
N PRO A 139 -64.05 -49.25 -5.77
CA PRO A 139 -64.71 -50.38 -5.12
C PRO A 139 -63.80 -51.62 -5.16
N SER A 140 -63.68 -52.30 -4.01
CA SER A 140 -62.86 -53.50 -3.85
C SER A 140 -63.19 -54.57 -4.91
N PRO A 141 -62.19 -55.24 -5.53
CA PRO A 141 -62.42 -56.29 -6.51
C PRO A 141 -63.14 -57.51 -5.89
N PRO A 142 -64.00 -58.22 -6.64
CA PRO A 142 -64.68 -59.40 -6.12
C PRO A 142 -63.69 -60.53 -5.88
N VAL A 143 -63.76 -61.11 -4.68
CA VAL A 143 -62.96 -62.26 -4.26
C VAL A 143 -63.33 -63.46 -5.12
N LEU A 144 -62.37 -63.97 -5.90
CA LEU A 144 -62.51 -65.23 -6.62
C LEU A 144 -62.54 -66.37 -5.60
N GLN A 145 -63.69 -67.06 -5.52
CA GLN A 145 -63.80 -68.35 -4.83
C GLN A 145 -63.31 -69.45 -5.77
N ASP A 146 -62.15 -70.01 -5.48
CA ASP A 146 -61.66 -71.23 -6.12
C ASP A 146 -62.44 -72.46 -5.61
N ARG A 147 -62.72 -73.39 -6.53
CA ARG A 147 -63.53 -74.60 -6.35
C ARG A 147 -62.71 -75.78 -5.82
#